data_AF-A0AAD8PH85-F1
#
_entry.id   AF-A0AAD8PH85-F1
#
_cell.length_a   1.000
_cell.length_b   1.000
_cell.length_c   1.000
_cell.angle_alpha   90.00
_cell.angle_beta   90.00
_cell.angle_gamma   90.00
#
_symmetry.space_group_name_H-M   'P 1'
#
loop_
_entity.id
_entity.type
_entity.pdbx_description
1 polymer ?
#
loop_
_entity_poly.entity_id
_entity_poly.type
_entity_poly.pdbx_seq_one_letter_code
_entity_poly.pdbx_strand_id
1 'polypeptide(L)'
;MFLMPEELGFLHYLKELKVPLSKYEFELNKIANVQVQLEKLVEKNFYLNRASREAYKSYLQAYLSHSLKDIFNVHALDLARVAKSFGFSDPPKVDLNVKLSDRKKRARNGGVEPHHVETSKHLAKGKADKRQFSR
;
A
#
# COMPACT_ATOMS: atom_id res chain seq x y z
N MET A 1 12.65 -19.24 -7.82
CA MET A 1 12.04 -17.92 -7.51
C MET A 1 12.88 -16.87 -8.20
N PHE A 2 12.25 -15.88 -8.84
CA PHE A 2 12.93 -14.68 -9.33
C PHE A 2 12.80 -13.60 -8.24
N LEU A 3 13.89 -12.90 -7.95
CA LEU A 3 13.91 -11.84 -6.96
C LEU A 3 14.34 -10.55 -7.62
N MET A 4 13.64 -9.47 -7.29
CA MET A 4 14.10 -8.13 -7.61
C MET A 4 15.29 -7.77 -6.68
N PRO A 5 16.23 -6.91 -7.10
CA PRO A 5 17.31 -6.43 -6.23
C PRO A 5 16.84 -5.93 -4.85
N GLU A 6 15.66 -5.33 -4.78
CA GLU A 6 15.04 -4.80 -3.56
C GLU A 6 14.60 -5.94 -2.60
N GLU A 7 14.41 -7.16 -3.10
CA GLU A 7 13.88 -8.30 -2.36
C GLU A 7 14.97 -9.27 -1.88
N LEU A 8 16.24 -8.97 -2.15
CA LEU A 8 17.36 -9.85 -1.79
C LEU A 8 17.44 -10.13 -0.27
N GLY A 9 16.90 -9.23 0.56
CA GLY A 9 16.76 -9.45 2.00
C GLY A 9 15.93 -10.69 2.36
N PHE A 10 15.04 -11.14 1.46
CA PHE A 10 14.28 -12.37 1.65
C PHE A 10 15.17 -13.63 1.69
N LEU A 11 16.29 -13.63 0.96
CA LEU A 11 17.25 -14.74 1.02
C LEU A 11 17.90 -14.87 2.40
N HIS A 12 18.14 -13.75 3.06
CA HIS A 12 18.68 -13.75 4.43
C HIS A 12 17.67 -14.39 5.39
N TYR A 13 16.39 -13.99 5.29
CA TYR A 13 15.30 -14.56 6.07
C TYR A 13 15.18 -16.09 5.89
N LEU A 14 15.26 -16.59 4.65
CA LEU A 14 15.23 -18.04 4.38
C LEU A 14 16.45 -18.77 4.95
N LYS A 15 17.62 -18.13 4.93
CA LYS A 15 18.86 -18.69 5.49
C LYS A 15 18.79 -18.84 7.00
N GLU A 16 18.19 -17.86 7.70
CA GLU A 16 17.95 -17.94 9.15
C GLU A 16 16.99 -19.08 9.51
N LEU A 17 15.98 -19.32 8.68
CA LEU A 17 15.06 -20.46 8.79
C LEU A 17 15.68 -21.80 8.36
N LYS A 18 16.98 -21.82 8.03
CA LYS A 18 17.74 -23.02 7.60
C LYS A 18 17.14 -23.73 6.39
N VAL A 19 16.49 -22.98 5.50
CA VAL A 19 15.98 -23.52 4.23
C VAL A 19 17.17 -23.68 3.26
N PRO A 20 17.39 -24.85 2.65
CA PRO A 20 18.44 -25.02 1.66
C PRO A 20 18.13 -24.22 0.40
N LEU A 21 19.09 -23.43 -0.09
CA LEU A 21 18.95 -22.57 -1.25
C LEU A 21 19.92 -23.00 -2.36
N SER A 22 19.40 -23.20 -3.57
CA SER A 22 20.20 -23.47 -4.77
C SER A 22 20.09 -22.29 -5.73
N LYS A 23 21.23 -21.68 -6.07
CA LYS A 23 21.28 -20.61 -7.07
C LYS A 23 21.19 -21.23 -8.47
N TYR A 24 20.31 -20.68 -9.29
CA TYR A 24 20.23 -20.99 -10.71
C TYR A 24 20.58 -19.74 -11.52
N GLU A 25 21.40 -19.90 -12.54
CA GLU A 25 21.86 -18.79 -13.38
C GLU A 25 21.49 -19.06 -14.83
N PHE A 26 20.97 -18.04 -15.51
CA PHE A 26 20.53 -18.12 -16.90
C PHE A 26 21.54 -17.43 -17.80
N GLU A 27 21.90 -18.07 -18.90
CA GLU A 27 22.67 -17.43 -19.96
C GLU A 27 21.79 -16.41 -20.71
N LEU A 28 22.00 -15.12 -20.44
CA LEU A 28 21.19 -14.03 -21.02
C LEU A 28 21.21 -14.01 -22.55
N ASN A 29 22.31 -14.48 -23.17
CA ASN A 29 22.47 -14.54 -24.62
C ASN A 29 21.49 -15.51 -25.31
N LYS A 30 20.94 -16.48 -24.57
CA LYS A 30 19.97 -17.45 -25.08
C LYS A 30 18.52 -16.96 -24.95
N ILE A 31 18.29 -15.81 -24.32
CA ILE A 31 16.96 -15.25 -24.07
C ILE A 31 16.61 -14.28 -25.19
N ALA A 32 15.51 -14.55 -25.90
CA ALA A 32 15.01 -13.66 -26.93
C ALA A 32 14.50 -12.34 -26.32
N ASN A 33 14.84 -11.20 -26.94
CA ASN A 33 14.32 -9.91 -26.52
C ASN A 33 12.87 -9.74 -27.02
N VAL A 34 11.91 -10.09 -26.15
CA VAL A 34 10.46 -10.05 -26.45
C VAL A 34 9.76 -8.80 -25.92
N GLN A 35 10.49 -7.87 -25.29
CA GLN A 35 9.89 -6.74 -24.57
C GLN A 35 8.97 -5.90 -25.47
N VAL A 36 9.49 -5.45 -26.61
CA VAL A 36 8.75 -4.60 -27.57
C VAL A 36 7.51 -5.31 -28.14
N GLN A 37 7.57 -6.65 -28.28
CA GLN A 37 6.46 -7.44 -28.80
C GLN A 37 5.33 -7.56 -27.77
N LEU A 38 5.69 -7.77 -26.49
CA LEU A 38 4.74 -7.84 -25.38
C LEU A 38 4.07 -6.48 -25.14
N GLU A 39 4.83 -5.38 -25.13
CA GLU A 39 4.29 -4.03 -24.98
C GLU A 39 3.27 -3.71 -26.08
N LYS A 40 3.60 -3.99 -27.34
CA LYS A 40 2.68 -3.80 -28.48
C LYS A 40 1.43 -4.67 -28.38
N LEU A 41 1.55 -5.89 -27.86
CA LEU A 41 0.43 -6.81 -27.72
C LEU A 41 -0.55 -6.33 -26.63
N VAL A 42 -0.02 -5.88 -25.49
CA VAL A 42 -0.80 -5.33 -24.38
C VAL A 42 -1.41 -3.98 -24.76
N GLU A 43 -0.73 -3.15 -25.55
CA GLU A 43 -1.26 -1.88 -26.04
C GLU A 43 -2.43 -2.06 -27.01
N LYS A 44 -2.29 -2.98 -27.98
CA LYS A 44 -3.30 -3.17 -29.03
C LYS A 44 -4.55 -3.92 -28.56
N ASN A 45 -4.40 -4.85 -27.62
CA ASN A 45 -5.52 -5.67 -27.17
C ASN A 45 -6.16 -5.08 -25.93
N PHE A 46 -7.40 -4.61 -26.06
CA PHE A 46 -8.17 -4.02 -24.95
C PHE A 46 -8.28 -4.93 -23.72
N TYR A 47 -8.54 -6.22 -23.92
CA TYR A 47 -8.70 -7.16 -22.80
C TYR A 47 -7.37 -7.42 -22.09
N LEU A 48 -6.27 -7.56 -22.84
CA LEU A 48 -4.94 -7.70 -22.25
C LEU A 48 -4.52 -6.41 -21.54
N ASN A 49 -4.77 -5.23 -22.12
CA ASN A 49 -4.48 -3.95 -21.46
C ASN A 49 -5.19 -3.84 -20.10
N ARG A 50 -6.51 -4.15 -20.10
CA ARG A 50 -7.32 -4.11 -18.88
C ARG A 50 -6.84 -5.12 -17.85
N ALA A 51 -6.58 -6.36 -18.26
CA ALA A 51 -6.06 -7.42 -17.38
C ALA A 51 -4.68 -7.07 -16.82
N SER A 52 -3.75 -6.56 -17.65
CA SER A 52 -2.43 -6.11 -17.21
C SER A 52 -2.52 -4.98 -16.19
N ARG A 53 -3.48 -4.05 -16.34
CA ARG A 53 -3.66 -2.93 -15.40
C ARG A 53 -4.17 -3.43 -14.04
N GLU A 54 -5.10 -4.38 -14.07
CA GLU A 54 -5.58 -5.04 -12.87
C GLU A 54 -4.49 -5.86 -12.18
N ALA A 55 -3.69 -6.59 -12.96
CA ALA A 55 -2.54 -7.34 -12.46
C ALA A 55 -1.50 -6.42 -11.81
N TYR A 56 -1.13 -5.32 -12.46
CA TYR A 56 -0.23 -4.30 -11.91
C TYR A 56 -0.74 -3.73 -10.58
N LYS A 57 -2.04 -3.37 -10.52
CA LYS A 57 -2.68 -2.91 -9.27
C LYS A 57 -2.61 -3.98 -8.18
N SER A 58 -2.97 -5.23 -8.50
CA SER A 58 -2.99 -6.34 -7.56
C SER A 58 -1.60 -6.66 -7.01
N TYR A 59 -0.57 -6.55 -7.84
CA TYR A 59 0.83 -6.72 -7.47
C TYR A 59 1.27 -5.66 -6.45
N LEU A 60 1.00 -4.38 -6.72
CA LEU A 60 1.30 -3.32 -5.75
C LEU A 60 0.52 -3.48 -4.43
N GLN A 61 -0.74 -3.91 -4.52
CA GLN A 61 -1.53 -4.23 -3.33
C GLN A 61 -0.97 -5.40 -2.51
N ALA A 62 -0.37 -6.40 -3.16
CA ALA A 62 0.28 -7.51 -2.49
C ALA A 62 1.49 -7.03 -1.67
N TYR A 63 2.32 -6.13 -2.21
CA TYR A 63 3.40 -5.50 -1.44
C TYR A 63 2.85 -4.65 -0.30
N LEU A 64 1.74 -3.92 -0.52
CA LEU A 64 1.06 -3.14 0.52
C LEU A 64 0.45 -4.01 1.63
N SER A 65 0.07 -5.27 1.37
CA SER A 65 -0.49 -6.17 2.37
C SER A 65 0.53 -7.12 3.00
N HIS A 66 1.71 -7.27 2.41
CA HIS A 66 2.72 -8.22 2.85
C HIS A 66 3.25 -7.93 4.28
N SER A 67 3.54 -8.95 5.08
CA SER A 67 3.94 -8.76 6.48
C SER A 67 5.36 -8.20 6.65
N LEU A 68 6.32 -8.65 5.83
CA LEU A 68 7.73 -8.25 5.88
C LEU A 68 7.96 -6.92 5.16
N LYS A 69 7.54 -5.80 5.79
CA LYS A 69 7.60 -4.46 5.19
C LYS A 69 9.00 -3.93 4.90
N ASP A 70 9.99 -4.41 5.64
CA ASP A 70 11.39 -3.99 5.44
C ASP A 70 11.97 -4.57 4.16
N ILE A 71 11.45 -5.71 3.70
CA ILE A 71 11.89 -6.41 2.47
C ILE A 71 10.96 -6.06 1.31
N PHE A 72 9.65 -6.18 1.50
CA PHE A 72 8.64 -5.93 0.46
C PHE A 72 8.02 -4.55 0.64
N ASN A 73 8.78 -3.52 0.29
CA ASN A 73 8.38 -2.12 0.42
C ASN A 73 7.92 -1.53 -0.92
N VAL A 74 6.66 -1.11 -0.99
CA VAL A 74 6.04 -0.49 -2.17
C VAL A 74 6.68 0.85 -2.52
N HIS A 75 7.13 1.59 -1.51
CA HIS A 75 7.72 2.92 -1.71
C HIS A 75 9.16 2.86 -2.22
N ALA A 76 9.85 1.74 -2.00
CA ALA A 76 11.19 1.52 -2.52
C ALA A 76 11.18 0.95 -3.95
N LEU A 77 10.00 0.56 -4.46
CA LEU A 77 9.84 -0.12 -5.73
C LEU A 77 9.93 0.86 -6.91
N ASP A 78 10.69 0.48 -7.93
CA ASP A 78 10.72 1.23 -9.19
C ASP A 78 9.47 0.92 -10.03
N LEU A 79 8.46 1.78 -9.88
CA LEU A 79 7.17 1.64 -10.57
C LEU A 79 7.29 1.62 -12.09
N ALA A 80 8.29 2.28 -12.67
CA ALA A 80 8.49 2.29 -14.12
C ALA A 80 9.00 0.93 -14.62
N ARG A 81 9.96 0.33 -13.91
CA ARG A 81 10.43 -1.03 -14.24
C ARG A 81 9.35 -2.08 -14.02
N VAL A 82 8.56 -1.95 -12.95
CA VAL A 82 7.43 -2.84 -12.71
C VAL A 82 6.38 -2.68 -13.81
N ALA A 83 6.03 -1.46 -14.22
CA ALA A 83 5.10 -1.24 -15.31
C ALA A 83 5.53 -1.92 -16.62
N LYS A 84 6.84 -1.86 -16.95
CA LYS A 84 7.40 -2.57 -18.11
C LYS A 84 7.22 -4.09 -18.03
N SER A 85 7.31 -4.68 -16.84
CA SER A 85 7.08 -6.13 -16.65
C SER A 85 5.63 -6.55 -16.92
N PHE A 86 4.67 -5.62 -16.81
CA PHE A 86 3.26 -5.84 -17.16
C PHE A 86 2.92 -5.44 -18.62
N GLY A 87 3.93 -5.05 -19.40
CA GLY A 87 3.78 -4.66 -20.81
C GLY A 87 3.33 -3.22 -21.01
N PHE A 88 3.53 -2.34 -20.02
CA PHE A 88 3.28 -0.91 -20.16
C PHE A 88 4.58 -0.14 -20.40
N SER A 89 4.58 0.77 -21.38
CA SER A 89 5.71 1.71 -21.57
C SER A 89 5.83 2.69 -20.40
N ASP A 90 4.69 3.19 -19.92
CA ASP A 90 4.58 4.15 -18.82
C ASP A 90 3.73 3.57 -17.68
N PRO A 91 4.03 3.90 -16.41
CA PRO A 91 3.29 3.38 -15.28
C PRO A 91 1.83 3.85 -15.29
N PRO A 92 0.86 2.92 -15.35
CA PRO A 92 -0.55 3.30 -15.31
C PRO A 92 -0.92 3.83 -13.93
N LYS A 93 -1.74 4.89 -13.90
CA LYS A 93 -2.31 5.40 -12.66
C LYS A 93 -3.28 4.37 -12.08
N VAL A 94 -3.00 3.91 -10.87
CA VAL A 94 -3.85 2.93 -10.16
C VAL A 94 -4.10 3.39 -8.74
N ASP A 95 -5.35 3.24 -8.30
CA ASP A 95 -5.74 3.58 -6.94
C ASP A 95 -5.30 2.47 -5.98
N LEU A 96 -4.31 2.80 -5.16
CA LEU A 96 -3.88 1.94 -4.06
C LEU A 96 -4.76 2.26 -2.86
N ASN A 97 -5.61 1.30 -2.46
CA ASN A 97 -6.39 1.42 -1.23
C ASN A 97 -5.47 1.19 -0.03
N VAL A 98 -4.68 2.21 0.31
CA VAL A 98 -3.79 2.19 1.46
C VAL A 98 -4.67 2.29 2.71
N LYS A 99 -5.05 1.14 3.26
CA LYS A 99 -5.52 1.08 4.64
C LYS A 99 -4.31 1.42 5.51
N LEU A 100 -4.15 2.71 5.82
CA LEU A 100 -3.26 3.17 6.88
C LEU A 100 -3.74 2.46 8.16
N SER A 101 -3.11 1.34 8.49
CA SER A 101 -3.11 0.86 9.87
C SER A 101 -2.28 1.88 10.62
N ASP A 102 -2.94 2.97 11.02
CA ASP A 102 -2.42 3.94 11.96
C ASP A 102 -1.86 3.16 13.16
N ARG A 103 -0.55 2.95 13.19
CA ARG A 103 0.20 2.77 14.43
C ARG A 103 0.19 4.12 15.15
N LYS A 104 -1.00 4.64 15.45
CA LYS A 104 -1.17 5.62 16.51
C LYS A 104 -0.89 4.84 17.78
N LYS A 105 0.37 4.89 18.21
CA LYS A 105 0.79 4.65 19.58
C LYS A 105 -0.19 5.42 20.47
N ARG A 106 -1.23 4.76 20.96
CA ARG A 106 -1.98 5.23 22.12
C ARG A 106 -1.03 5.05 23.29
N ALA A 107 -0.15 6.03 23.46
CA ALA A 107 0.56 6.22 24.71
C ALA A 107 -0.51 6.32 25.80
N ARG A 108 -0.57 5.30 26.65
CA ARG A 108 -1.26 5.34 27.92
C ARG A 108 -0.58 6.43 28.75
N ASN A 109 -1.12 7.64 28.76
CA ASN A 109 -0.85 8.61 29.80
C ASN A 109 -2.07 8.65 30.72
N GLY A 110 -1.94 7.97 31.86
CA GLY A 110 -2.75 8.28 33.03
C GLY A 110 -2.36 9.67 33.54
N GLY A 111 -3.36 10.50 33.79
CA GLY A 111 -3.22 11.82 34.37
C GLY A 111 -4.49 12.12 35.15
N VAL A 112 -4.35 12.06 36.46
CA VAL A 112 -5.38 12.28 37.49
C VAL A 112 -5.74 13.77 37.50
N GLU A 113 -7.04 14.08 37.47
CA GLU A 113 -7.60 15.41 37.72
C GLU A 113 -7.27 15.91 39.14
N PRO A 114 -7.06 17.22 39.34
CA PRO A 114 -7.57 17.83 40.56
C PRO A 114 -8.46 19.06 40.30
N HIS A 115 -9.52 19.07 41.09
CA HIS A 115 -10.56 20.06 41.29
C HIS A 115 -10.01 21.36 41.95
N HIS A 116 -10.42 22.55 41.49
CA HIS A 116 -10.57 23.74 42.34
C HIS A 116 -11.63 24.71 41.79
N VAL A 117 -12.33 25.36 42.71
CA VAL A 117 -13.66 25.97 42.63
C VAL A 117 -13.59 27.52 42.68
N GLU A 118 -14.68 28.17 42.22
CA GLU A 118 -15.18 29.54 42.55
C GLU A 118 -14.55 30.75 41.81
N THR A 119 -15.24 31.83 41.36
CA THR A 119 -16.62 32.38 41.50
C THR A 119 -16.80 33.39 40.33
N SER A 120 -17.95 33.57 39.66
CA SER A 120 -18.91 34.65 39.97
C SER A 120 -20.05 34.73 38.95
N LYS A 121 -21.26 34.54 39.46
CA LYS A 121 -22.52 35.28 39.23
C LYS A 121 -22.65 36.06 37.90
N HIS A 122 -23.66 35.71 37.08
CA HIS A 122 -24.72 36.66 36.72
C HIS A 122 -26.04 35.93 36.42
N LEU A 123 -27.09 36.49 37.02
CA LEU A 123 -28.48 36.11 37.08
C LEU A 123 -29.24 36.72 35.91
N ALA A 124 -30.04 35.95 35.17
CA ALA A 124 -31.32 36.43 34.63
C ALA A 124 -32.25 35.27 34.24
N LYS A 125 -33.41 35.25 34.90
CA LYS A 125 -34.58 34.41 34.66
C LYS A 125 -35.19 34.65 33.26
N GLY A 126 -35.73 33.61 32.65
CA GLY A 126 -36.72 33.72 31.55
C GLY A 126 -37.56 32.46 31.45
N LYS A 127 -38.86 32.58 31.74
CA LYS A 127 -39.86 31.51 31.82
C LYS A 127 -40.23 30.92 30.44
N ALA A 128 -40.45 29.61 30.46
CA ALA A 128 -41.61 28.86 29.96
C ALA A 128 -42.33 29.25 28.64
N ASP A 129 -42.53 28.19 27.85
CA ASP A 129 -43.83 27.69 27.33
C ASP A 129 -44.21 27.97 25.85
N LYS A 130 -44.70 26.88 25.24
CA LYS A 130 -45.81 26.78 24.28
C LYS A 130 -45.68 27.37 22.86
N ARG A 131 -45.91 26.46 21.88
CA ARG A 131 -46.74 26.57 20.63
C ARG A 131 -45.93 26.13 19.39
N GLN A 132 -46.23 24.97 18.81
CA GLN A 132 -47.35 24.65 17.90
C GLN A 132 -47.02 24.86 16.41
N PHE A 133 -47.13 23.74 15.68
CA PHE A 133 -47.55 23.52 14.28
C PHE A 133 -46.81 24.15 13.08
N SER A 134 -46.26 23.23 12.28
CA SER A 134 -46.52 22.98 10.84
C SER A 134 -46.41 24.09 9.80
N ARG A 135 -45.66 23.80 8.73
CA ARG A 135 -46.25 23.38 7.44
C ARG A 135 -45.24 22.60 6.60
#